data_AF-A0A448ZMV3-F1
#
_entry.id   AF-A0A448ZMV3-F1
#
_cell.length_a   1.000
_cell.length_b   1.000
_cell.length_c   1.000
_cell.angle_alpha   90.00
_cell.angle_beta   90.00
_cell.angle_gamma   90.00
#
_symmetry.space_group_name_H-M   'P 1'
#
loop_
_entity.id
_entity.type
_entity.pdbx_description
1 polymer ?
#
loop_
_entity_poly.entity_id
_entity_poly.type
_entity_poly.pdbx_seq_one_letter_code
_entity_poly.pdbx_strand_id
1 'polypeptide(L)'
;MVEIDPVIVEVSKLYLPEWNDCSMFKGSSRYCMDDPRVEMHHLDALKWFRDRFSDEARLEGHELYGTEEKFDVVILDALDPQNAVDFVEALYGDGAFLNSLYNSLTDTGVLLTQVGESAYIGDISETYPDNFNYQRAMYEKGLKNQGFKMVFHYEEPRAGFNGIWSFYAAFKDDSSRARWQMNEAQLDLEIRKRAIQMVDDRDVEEGELKGPFDVFDGPTMATYRFPSKHAQQRQGSSPQGYYT
;
A
#
# COMPACT_ATOMS: atom_id res chain seq x y z
N MET A 1 -2.92 -4.07 12.94
CA MET A 1 -2.83 -5.12 11.90
C MET A 1 -4.09 -5.96 11.98
N VAL A 2 -4.72 -6.26 10.84
CA VAL A 2 -5.87 -7.15 10.76
C VAL A 2 -5.46 -8.34 9.89
N GLU A 3 -5.42 -9.53 10.48
CA GLU A 3 -5.05 -10.78 9.80
C GLU A 3 -6.15 -11.80 10.07
N ILE A 4 -6.67 -12.45 9.03
CA ILE A 4 -7.80 -13.38 9.19
C ILE A 4 -7.37 -14.68 9.87
N ASP A 5 -6.13 -15.13 9.64
CA ASP A 5 -5.63 -16.40 10.15
C ASP A 5 -4.59 -16.22 11.28
N PRO A 6 -4.99 -16.40 12.55
CA PRO A 6 -4.05 -16.33 13.67
C PRO A 6 -2.94 -17.38 13.58
N VAL A 7 -3.15 -18.50 12.87
CA VAL A 7 -2.12 -19.53 12.69
C VAL A 7 -0.96 -18.99 11.86
N ILE A 8 -1.23 -18.16 10.84
CA ILE A 8 -0.16 -17.55 10.03
C ILE A 8 0.70 -16.61 10.88
N VAL A 9 0.10 -15.87 11.82
CA VAL A 9 0.84 -15.01 12.74
C VAL A 9 1.75 -15.84 13.65
N GLU A 10 1.24 -16.91 14.24
CA GLU A 10 2.02 -17.79 15.12
C GLU A 10 3.12 -18.56 14.36
N VAL A 11 2.82 -19.03 13.15
CA VAL A 11 3.81 -19.68 12.27
C VAL A 11 4.91 -18.69 11.89
N SER A 12 4.56 -17.46 11.52
CA SER A 12 5.54 -16.42 11.18
C SER A 12 6.41 -16.08 12.38
N LYS A 13 5.82 -15.99 13.58
CA LYS A 13 6.56 -15.78 14.83
C LYS A 13 7.58 -16.89 15.10
N LEU A 14 7.23 -18.14 14.83
CA LEU A 14 8.07 -19.30 15.14
C LEU A 14 9.14 -19.58 14.08
N TYR A 15 8.78 -19.45 12.80
CA TYR A 15 9.62 -19.89 11.67
C TYR A 15 10.21 -18.76 10.84
N LEU A 16 9.72 -17.52 10.98
CA LEU A 16 10.24 -16.32 10.33
C LEU A 16 10.53 -15.21 11.39
N PRO A 17 11.29 -15.52 12.46
CA PRO A 17 11.51 -14.58 13.54
C PRO A 17 12.22 -13.30 13.09
N GLU A 18 13.07 -13.36 12.07
CA GLU A 18 13.77 -12.21 11.49
C GLU A 18 12.83 -11.20 10.83
N TRP A 19 11.64 -11.62 10.36
CA TRP A 19 10.65 -10.71 9.76
C TRP A 19 9.84 -9.95 10.82
N ASN A 20 9.99 -10.34 12.08
CA ASN A 20 9.23 -9.80 13.20
C ASN A 20 10.14 -9.29 14.32
N ASP A 21 11.45 -9.17 14.07
CA ASP A 21 12.42 -8.62 15.02
C ASP A 21 12.52 -7.11 14.87
N CYS A 22 12.02 -6.40 15.89
CA CYS A 22 12.06 -4.94 16.00
C CYS A 22 13.11 -4.48 17.02
N SER A 23 13.98 -5.37 17.54
CA SER A 23 14.99 -5.01 18.55
C SER A 23 16.01 -3.96 18.08
N MET A 24 16.16 -3.79 16.77
CA MET A 24 17.01 -2.76 16.17
C MET A 24 16.45 -1.34 16.33
N PHE A 25 15.16 -1.18 16.65
CA PHE A 25 14.50 0.12 16.74
C PHE A 25 14.40 0.62 18.18
N LYS A 26 14.84 1.86 18.39
CA LYS A 26 14.83 2.50 19.70
C LYS A 26 13.40 2.66 20.22
N GLY A 27 13.18 2.20 21.45
CA GLY A 27 11.88 2.29 22.12
C GLY A 27 10.84 1.30 21.61
N SER A 28 11.23 0.34 20.77
CA SER A 28 10.33 -0.72 20.29
C SER A 28 10.48 -2.00 21.10
N SER A 29 9.44 -2.84 21.10
CA SER A 29 9.55 -4.21 21.61
C SER A 29 10.47 -5.06 20.72
N ARG A 30 11.07 -6.12 21.28
CA ARG A 30 11.89 -7.05 20.47
C ARG A 30 11.06 -7.72 19.39
N TYR A 31 9.89 -8.25 19.76
CA TYR A 31 8.94 -8.77 18.79
C TYR A 31 8.00 -7.65 18.35
N CYS A 32 7.91 -7.38 17.04
CA CYS A 32 7.20 -6.23 16.50
C CYS A 32 5.72 -6.18 16.92
N MET A 33 5.06 -7.35 17.07
CA MET A 33 3.64 -7.39 17.46
C MET A 33 3.42 -7.22 18.97
N ASP A 34 4.48 -7.26 19.78
CA ASP A 34 4.42 -6.92 21.21
C ASP A 34 4.67 -5.42 21.46
N ASP A 35 4.87 -4.63 20.40
CA ASP A 35 5.07 -3.18 20.52
C ASP A 35 3.78 -2.50 20.97
N PRO A 36 3.80 -1.59 21.97
CA PRO A 36 2.59 -0.95 22.50
C PRO A 36 1.83 -0.10 21.47
N ARG A 37 2.44 0.21 20.31
CA ARG A 37 1.79 0.90 19.19
C ARG A 37 0.99 -0.04 18.29
N VAL A 38 1.15 -1.37 18.44
CA VAL A 38 0.51 -2.36 17.59
C VAL A 38 -0.74 -2.91 18.27
N GLU A 39 -1.86 -2.76 17.59
CA GLU A 39 -3.09 -3.50 17.88
C GLU A 39 -3.27 -4.57 16.80
N MET A 40 -3.39 -5.84 17.23
CA MET A 40 -3.57 -7.00 16.35
C MET A 40 -5.01 -7.50 16.46
N HIS A 41 -5.67 -7.68 15.32
CA HIS A 41 -6.99 -8.29 15.24
C HIS A 41 -6.95 -9.55 14.38
N HIS A 42 -7.55 -10.63 14.89
CA HIS A 42 -7.69 -11.90 14.17
C HIS A 42 -9.11 -12.07 13.60
N LEU A 43 -9.39 -11.40 12.48
CA LEU A 43 -10.74 -11.31 11.91
C LEU A 43 -10.72 -10.96 10.42
N ASP A 44 -11.86 -11.08 9.76
CA ASP A 44 -12.03 -10.70 8.36
C ASP A 44 -11.99 -9.17 8.18
N ALA A 45 -10.93 -8.69 7.52
CA ALA A 45 -10.74 -7.28 7.21
C ALA A 45 -11.86 -6.71 6.31
N LEU A 46 -12.39 -7.49 5.36
CA LEU A 46 -13.49 -7.03 4.49
C LEU A 46 -14.69 -6.65 5.34
N LYS A 47 -15.12 -7.57 6.21
CA LYS A 47 -16.24 -7.32 7.11
C LYS A 47 -15.94 -6.19 8.08
N TRP A 48 -14.74 -6.17 8.66
CA TRP A 48 -14.37 -5.15 9.65
C TRP A 48 -14.45 -3.74 9.10
N PHE A 49 -13.87 -3.50 7.92
CA PHE A 49 -13.92 -2.19 7.28
C PHE A 49 -15.34 -1.84 6.83
N ARG A 50 -16.08 -2.78 6.24
CA ARG A 50 -17.45 -2.53 5.78
C ARG A 50 -18.38 -2.13 6.92
N ASP A 51 -18.36 -2.87 8.03
CA ASP A 51 -19.22 -2.62 9.19
C ASP A 51 -18.99 -1.24 9.84
N ARG A 52 -17.79 -0.66 9.64
CA ARG A 52 -17.33 0.57 10.31
C ARG A 52 -17.32 1.80 9.43
N PHE A 53 -17.06 1.64 8.13
CA PHE A 53 -16.78 2.75 7.23
C PHE A 53 -17.60 2.76 5.94
N SER A 54 -18.32 1.69 5.60
CA SER A 54 -19.10 1.67 4.35
C SER A 54 -20.35 2.55 4.42
N ASP A 55 -20.74 3.09 3.26
CA ASP A 55 -22.01 3.80 3.13
C ASP A 55 -23.22 2.89 3.42
N GLU A 56 -23.15 1.59 3.11
CA GLU A 56 -24.19 0.63 3.47
C GLU A 56 -24.37 0.55 4.99
N ALA A 57 -23.28 0.38 5.75
CA ALA A 57 -23.32 0.33 7.21
C ALA A 57 -23.90 1.64 7.79
N ARG A 58 -23.59 2.79 7.19
CA ARG A 58 -24.18 4.08 7.57
C ARG A 58 -25.69 4.11 7.35
N LEU A 59 -26.15 3.67 6.18
CA LEU A 59 -27.57 3.70 5.79
C LEU A 59 -28.41 2.72 6.59
N GLU A 60 -27.83 1.57 6.96
CA GLU A 60 -28.48 0.55 7.78
C GLU A 60 -28.45 0.88 9.28
N GLY A 61 -27.71 1.92 9.69
CA GLY A 61 -27.54 2.28 11.10
C GLY A 61 -26.78 1.21 11.88
N HIS A 62 -25.79 0.58 11.25
CA HIS A 62 -24.97 -0.46 11.87
C HIS A 62 -24.28 0.08 13.13
N GLU A 63 -24.30 -0.69 14.22
CA GLU A 63 -23.83 -0.23 15.54
C GLU A 63 -22.34 0.12 15.60
N LEU A 64 -21.55 -0.46 14.69
CA LEU A 64 -20.11 -0.21 14.58
C LEU A 64 -19.76 0.95 13.62
N TYR A 65 -20.75 1.51 12.92
CA TYR A 65 -20.47 2.57 11.96
C TYR A 65 -19.98 3.84 12.67
N GLY A 66 -18.81 4.34 12.27
CA GLY A 66 -18.21 5.55 12.84
C GLY A 66 -17.70 5.41 14.28
N THR A 67 -17.55 4.19 14.79
CA THR A 67 -16.97 3.96 16.13
C THR A 67 -15.44 4.03 16.14
N GLU A 68 -14.81 3.85 14.98
CA GLU A 68 -13.36 3.94 14.82
C GLU A 68 -12.92 5.31 14.32
N GLU A 69 -11.72 5.72 14.73
CA GLU A 69 -11.05 6.86 14.11
C GLU A 69 -10.62 6.54 12.68
N LYS A 70 -10.50 7.58 11.86
CA LYS A 70 -10.00 7.46 10.49
C LYS A 70 -8.48 7.33 10.48
N PHE A 71 -7.98 6.62 9.47
CA PHE A 71 -6.55 6.35 9.27
C PHE A 71 -5.90 7.39 8.36
N ASP A 72 -4.68 7.80 8.67
CA ASP A 72 -3.86 8.59 7.74
C ASP A 72 -3.32 7.74 6.59
N VAL A 73 -3.01 6.47 6.89
CA VAL A 73 -2.50 5.51 5.91
C VAL A 73 -3.17 4.16 6.12
N VAL A 74 -3.66 3.58 5.04
CA VAL A 74 -4.07 2.17 4.99
C VAL A 74 -3.14 1.44 4.04
N ILE A 75 -2.59 0.31 4.50
CA ILE A 75 -1.78 -0.59 3.68
C ILE A 75 -2.59 -1.87 3.49
N LEU A 76 -2.96 -2.15 2.25
CA LEU A 76 -3.66 -3.36 1.85
C LEU A 76 -2.65 -4.35 1.28
N ASP A 77 -2.25 -5.30 2.11
CA ASP A 77 -1.46 -6.46 1.74
C ASP A 77 -2.39 -7.69 1.69
N ALA A 78 -2.99 -7.92 0.53
CA ALA A 78 -4.00 -8.95 0.30
C ALA A 78 -3.61 -9.86 -0.87
N LEU A 79 -4.48 -10.76 -1.32
CA LEU A 79 -4.21 -11.65 -2.46
C LEU A 79 -4.14 -10.88 -3.79
N ASP A 80 -3.33 -11.35 -4.74
CA ASP A 80 -3.22 -10.67 -6.03
C ASP A 80 -4.56 -10.59 -6.76
N PRO A 81 -4.86 -9.44 -7.41
CA PRO A 81 -6.08 -9.30 -8.21
C PRO A 81 -6.11 -10.24 -9.42
N GLN A 82 -5.00 -10.90 -9.74
CA GLN A 82 -4.91 -11.85 -10.84
C GLN A 82 -5.22 -13.30 -10.42
N ASN A 83 -5.32 -13.58 -9.12
CA ASN A 83 -5.68 -14.91 -8.63
C ASN A 83 -7.17 -15.16 -8.86
N ALA A 84 -7.52 -16.18 -9.63
CA ALA A 84 -8.91 -16.51 -9.98
C ALA A 84 -9.65 -17.19 -8.81
N VAL A 85 -9.95 -16.42 -7.77
CA VAL A 85 -10.81 -16.83 -6.65
C VAL A 85 -11.92 -15.79 -6.47
N ASP A 86 -13.13 -16.24 -6.11
CA ASP A 86 -14.32 -15.39 -5.90
C ASP A 86 -14.06 -14.22 -4.92
N PHE A 87 -13.05 -14.37 -4.05
CA PHE A 87 -12.62 -13.36 -3.08
C PHE A 87 -11.98 -12.11 -3.71
N VAL A 88 -11.43 -12.21 -4.92
CA VAL A 88 -10.76 -11.08 -5.60
C VAL A 88 -11.75 -10.00 -6.02
N GLU A 89 -12.94 -10.37 -6.48
CA GLU A 89 -13.98 -9.37 -6.81
C GLU A 89 -14.42 -8.58 -5.57
N ALA A 90 -14.49 -9.24 -4.42
CA ALA A 90 -14.82 -8.58 -3.15
C ALA A 90 -13.73 -7.61 -2.67
N LEU A 91 -12.46 -7.90 -2.96
CA LEU A 91 -11.31 -7.07 -2.59
C LEU A 91 -11.05 -5.90 -3.56
N TYR A 92 -11.18 -6.16 -4.86
CA TYR A 92 -10.70 -5.25 -5.92
C TYR A 92 -11.80 -4.72 -6.85
N GLY A 93 -13.04 -5.17 -6.68
CA GLY A 93 -14.20 -4.60 -7.36
C GLY A 93 -14.48 -3.16 -6.93
N ASP A 94 -15.31 -2.45 -7.71
CA ASP A 94 -15.73 -1.06 -7.44
C ASP A 94 -16.85 -0.95 -6.37
N GLY A 95 -16.91 -1.93 -5.46
CA GLY A 95 -18.02 -2.13 -4.53
C GLY A 95 -17.79 -1.57 -3.11
N ALA A 96 -18.61 -2.07 -2.19
CA ALA A 96 -18.69 -1.62 -0.80
C ALA A 96 -17.35 -1.66 -0.04
N PHE A 97 -16.44 -2.57 -0.39
CA PHE A 97 -15.14 -2.63 0.27
C PHE A 97 -14.24 -1.46 -0.13
N LEU A 98 -14.12 -1.14 -1.42
CA LEU A 98 -13.33 0.00 -1.86
C LEU A 98 -13.88 1.33 -1.32
N ASN A 99 -15.20 1.45 -1.25
CA ASN A 99 -15.88 2.55 -0.56
C ASN A 99 -15.47 2.64 0.92
N SER A 100 -15.50 1.51 1.64
CA SER A 100 -15.10 1.47 3.04
C SER A 100 -13.63 1.84 3.26
N LEU A 101 -12.71 1.43 2.37
CA LEU A 101 -11.31 1.84 2.41
C LEU A 101 -11.16 3.36 2.23
N TYR A 102 -11.83 3.95 1.24
CA TYR A 102 -11.82 5.40 1.03
C TYR A 102 -12.40 6.19 2.21
N ASN A 103 -13.49 5.70 2.79
CA ASN A 103 -14.16 6.32 3.92
C ASN A 103 -13.39 6.17 5.23
N SER A 104 -12.61 5.10 5.37
CA SER A 104 -11.74 4.86 6.53
C SER A 104 -10.57 5.84 6.60
N LEU A 105 -10.21 6.48 5.50
CA LEU A 105 -9.08 7.41 5.45
C LEU A 105 -9.47 8.84 5.84
N THR A 106 -8.54 9.57 6.45
CA THR A 106 -8.63 11.03 6.68
C THR A 106 -8.72 11.79 5.35
N ASP A 107 -8.98 13.09 5.37
CA ASP A 107 -9.14 13.88 4.14
C ASP A 107 -7.84 13.95 3.31
N THR A 108 -6.69 13.83 3.98
CA THR A 108 -5.36 13.77 3.35
C THR A 108 -4.80 12.34 3.30
N GLY A 109 -5.64 11.34 3.55
CA GLY A 109 -5.20 9.97 3.75
C GLY A 109 -4.73 9.28 2.47
N VAL A 110 -3.90 8.24 2.64
CA VAL A 110 -3.25 7.49 1.57
C VAL A 110 -3.58 6.00 1.67
N LEU A 111 -4.03 5.40 0.56
CA LEU A 111 -4.13 3.95 0.40
C LEU A 111 -2.91 3.45 -0.36
N LEU A 112 -2.17 2.51 0.23
CA LEU A 112 -1.12 1.73 -0.43
C LEU A 112 -1.62 0.30 -0.62
N THR A 113 -1.45 -0.27 -1.79
CA THR A 113 -1.97 -1.61 -2.09
C THR A 113 -1.03 -2.31 -3.06
N GLN A 114 -0.70 -3.56 -2.74
CA GLN A 114 -0.05 -4.46 -3.67
C GLN A 114 -1.07 -4.93 -4.73
N VAL A 115 -0.66 -5.08 -5.99
CA VAL A 115 -1.52 -5.51 -7.11
C VAL A 115 -0.87 -6.57 -8.00
N GLY A 116 -0.06 -7.42 -7.38
CA GLY A 116 0.52 -8.60 -8.00
C GLY A 116 1.69 -8.31 -8.94
N GLU A 117 2.01 -9.29 -9.75
CA GLU A 117 3.10 -9.22 -10.72
C GLU A 117 2.83 -8.18 -11.81
N SER A 118 3.87 -7.43 -12.20
CA SER A 118 3.84 -6.46 -13.29
C SER A 118 3.60 -7.16 -14.63
N ALA A 119 2.90 -6.46 -15.53
CA ALA A 119 2.74 -6.92 -16.90
C ALA A 119 4.07 -6.87 -17.68
N TYR A 120 4.22 -7.78 -18.64
CA TYR A 120 5.30 -7.78 -19.61
C TYR A 120 4.90 -7.07 -20.90
N ILE A 121 5.89 -6.57 -21.66
CA ILE A 121 5.65 -5.89 -22.95
C ILE A 121 4.91 -6.78 -23.97
N GLY A 122 5.02 -8.10 -23.83
CA GLY A 122 4.34 -9.07 -24.69
C GLY A 122 2.92 -9.41 -24.27
N ASP A 123 2.44 -8.90 -23.13
CA ASP A 123 1.11 -9.21 -22.64
C ASP A 123 0.03 -8.60 -23.55
N ILE A 124 -1.14 -9.24 -23.56
CA ILE A 124 -2.33 -8.70 -24.19
C ILE A 124 -2.65 -7.35 -23.51
N SER A 125 -3.39 -6.47 -24.18
CA SER A 125 -3.85 -5.22 -23.54
C SER A 125 -4.72 -5.52 -22.32
N GLU A 126 -4.45 -4.87 -21.19
CA GLU A 126 -5.18 -5.02 -19.91
C GLU A 126 -6.68 -4.68 -20.03
N THR A 127 -7.11 -4.06 -21.13
CA THR A 127 -8.51 -3.74 -21.41
C THR A 127 -9.34 -4.94 -21.92
N TYR A 128 -8.70 -6.07 -22.25
CA TYR A 128 -9.41 -7.28 -22.64
C TYR A 128 -9.84 -8.07 -21.38
N PRO A 129 -11.13 -8.42 -21.23
CA PRO A 129 -11.62 -9.15 -20.05
C PRO A 129 -10.91 -10.48 -19.79
N ASP A 130 -10.44 -11.16 -20.86
CA ASP A 130 -9.70 -12.42 -20.75
C ASP A 130 -8.22 -12.23 -20.37
N ASN A 131 -7.80 -10.99 -20.09
CA ASN A 131 -6.45 -10.69 -19.70
C ASN A 131 -6.25 -10.87 -18.19
N PHE A 132 -5.18 -11.56 -17.84
CA PHE A 132 -4.65 -11.68 -16.48
C PHE A 132 -4.59 -10.32 -15.73
N ASN A 133 -4.26 -9.24 -16.44
CA ASN A 133 -4.13 -7.89 -15.89
C ASN A 133 -5.42 -7.04 -15.91
N TYR A 134 -6.55 -7.57 -16.39
CA TYR A 134 -7.82 -6.84 -16.49
C TYR A 134 -8.30 -6.32 -15.12
N GLN A 135 -8.22 -7.17 -14.10
CA GLN A 135 -8.66 -6.82 -12.75
C GLN A 135 -7.84 -5.67 -12.16
N ARG A 136 -6.54 -5.60 -12.46
CA ARG A 136 -5.70 -4.47 -12.05
C ARG A 136 -6.15 -3.15 -12.68
N ALA A 137 -6.44 -3.16 -13.98
CA ALA A 137 -6.93 -1.97 -14.68
C ALA A 137 -8.30 -1.51 -14.16
N MET A 138 -9.19 -2.48 -13.86
CA MET A 138 -10.50 -2.19 -13.26
C MET A 138 -10.37 -1.64 -11.85
N TYR A 139 -9.43 -2.16 -11.06
CA TYR A 139 -9.16 -1.64 -9.72
C TYR A 139 -8.62 -0.20 -9.75
N GLU A 140 -7.71 0.14 -10.68
CA GLU A 140 -7.25 1.52 -10.85
C GLU A 140 -8.40 2.48 -11.20
N LYS A 141 -9.31 2.02 -12.08
CA LYS A 141 -10.52 2.77 -12.43
C LYS A 141 -11.44 2.92 -11.22
N GLY A 142 -11.60 1.86 -10.43
CA GLY A 142 -12.35 1.86 -9.17
C GLY A 142 -11.82 2.90 -8.20
N LEU A 143 -10.49 2.96 -7.99
CA LEU A 143 -9.84 3.96 -7.13
C LEU A 143 -10.18 5.39 -7.58
N LYS A 144 -10.07 5.68 -8.88
CA LYS A 144 -10.42 7.00 -9.41
C LYS A 144 -11.90 7.33 -9.26
N ASN A 145 -12.77 6.36 -9.55
CA ASN A 145 -14.23 6.52 -9.41
C ASN A 145 -14.66 6.77 -7.97
N GLN A 146 -13.98 6.13 -7.01
CA GLN A 146 -14.25 6.29 -5.58
C GLN A 146 -13.88 7.70 -5.06
N GLY A 147 -13.07 8.45 -5.82
CA GLY A 147 -12.77 9.84 -5.54
C GLY A 147 -11.33 10.12 -5.12
N PHE A 148 -10.42 9.14 -5.20
CA PHE A 148 -8.99 9.39 -5.04
C PHE A 148 -8.50 10.36 -6.14
N LYS A 149 -7.84 11.45 -5.74
CA LYS A 149 -7.42 12.55 -6.63
C LYS A 149 -6.13 12.25 -7.38
N MET A 150 -5.28 11.42 -6.79
CA MET A 150 -4.05 10.94 -7.42
C MET A 150 -3.93 9.44 -7.19
N VAL A 151 -3.58 8.72 -8.24
CA VAL A 151 -3.28 7.28 -8.17
C VAL A 151 -1.97 7.07 -8.91
N PHE A 152 -0.93 6.69 -8.17
CA PHE A 152 0.38 6.38 -8.72
C PHE A 152 0.55 4.86 -8.79
N HIS A 153 0.86 4.37 -9.98
CA HIS A 153 1.34 3.00 -10.17
C HIS A 153 2.86 3.00 -10.12
N TYR A 154 3.44 2.13 -9.30
CA TYR A 154 4.88 1.94 -9.24
C TYR A 154 5.22 0.45 -9.12
N GLU A 155 6.49 0.13 -9.38
CA GLU A 155 6.99 -1.23 -9.48
C GLU A 155 8.26 -1.37 -8.63
N GLU A 156 8.41 -2.48 -7.88
CA GLU A 156 9.62 -2.79 -7.10
C GLU A 156 10.17 -4.16 -7.52
N PRO A 157 11.28 -4.20 -8.29
CA PRO A 157 11.91 -5.46 -8.69
C PRO A 157 12.62 -6.21 -7.54
N ARG A 158 12.85 -5.55 -6.39
CA ARG A 158 13.55 -6.12 -5.23
C ARG A 158 12.60 -6.66 -4.16
N ALA A 159 11.33 -6.85 -4.48
CA ALA A 159 10.33 -7.36 -3.55
C ALA A 159 10.55 -8.84 -3.16
N GLY A 160 11.51 -9.54 -3.78
CA GLY A 160 11.84 -10.92 -3.45
C GLY A 160 10.96 -11.97 -4.12
N PHE A 161 10.05 -11.57 -5.01
CA PHE A 161 9.23 -12.45 -5.84
C PHE A 161 9.95 -12.89 -7.12
N ASN A 162 9.38 -13.87 -7.82
CA ASN A 162 9.91 -14.38 -9.10
C ASN A 162 9.75 -13.39 -10.28
N GLY A 163 9.08 -12.26 -10.06
CA GLY A 163 8.81 -11.22 -11.04
C GLY A 163 8.87 -9.83 -10.42
N ILE A 164 8.72 -8.80 -11.26
CA ILE A 164 8.61 -7.42 -10.80
C ILE A 164 7.23 -7.25 -10.17
N TRP A 165 7.16 -6.69 -8.97
CA TRP A 165 5.89 -6.52 -8.28
C TRP A 165 5.32 -5.11 -8.45
N SER A 166 4.01 -5.01 -8.61
CA SER A 166 3.29 -3.76 -8.83
C SER A 166 2.52 -3.32 -7.60
N PHE A 167 2.43 -2.00 -7.43
CA PHE A 167 1.71 -1.37 -6.33
C PHE A 167 0.96 -0.13 -6.81
N TYR A 168 -0.13 0.21 -6.11
CA TYR A 168 -0.76 1.52 -6.21
C TYR A 168 -0.59 2.32 -4.92
N ALA A 169 -0.35 3.63 -5.08
CA ALA A 169 -0.49 4.63 -4.05
C ALA A 169 -1.61 5.61 -4.44
N ALA A 170 -2.73 5.57 -3.73
CA ALA A 170 -3.90 6.38 -3.99
C ALA A 170 -4.10 7.44 -2.89
N PHE A 171 -4.18 8.71 -3.28
CA PHE A 171 -4.25 9.86 -2.38
C PHE A 171 -5.64 10.51 -2.47
N LYS A 172 -6.25 10.79 -1.32
CA LYS A 172 -7.57 11.43 -1.26
C LYS A 172 -7.57 12.89 -1.67
N ASP A 173 -6.43 13.56 -1.51
CA ASP A 173 -6.21 14.91 -1.98
C ASP A 173 -4.97 15.01 -2.87
N ASP A 174 -4.66 16.21 -3.34
CA ASP A 174 -3.42 16.52 -4.07
C ASP A 174 -2.40 17.32 -3.24
N SER A 175 -2.68 17.58 -1.96
CA SER A 175 -1.79 18.34 -1.07
C SER A 175 -0.46 17.61 -0.85
N SER A 176 -0.49 16.28 -0.91
CA SER A 176 0.68 15.41 -0.79
C SER A 176 1.45 15.20 -2.11
N ARG A 177 1.01 15.79 -3.24
CA ARG A 177 1.68 15.65 -4.55
C ARG A 177 3.13 16.07 -4.48
N ALA A 178 3.39 17.22 -3.85
CA ALA A 178 4.74 17.74 -3.70
C ALA A 178 5.65 16.81 -2.90
N ARG A 179 5.09 16.02 -1.96
CA ARG A 179 5.84 15.02 -1.19
C ARG A 179 6.21 13.81 -2.05
N TRP A 180 5.27 13.31 -2.85
CA TRP A 180 5.54 12.22 -3.80
C TRP A 180 6.61 12.60 -4.83
N GLN A 181 6.62 13.88 -5.23
CA GLN A 181 7.53 14.43 -6.23
C GLN A 181 8.78 15.11 -5.66
N MET A 182 9.06 15.00 -4.35
CA MET A 182 10.28 15.53 -3.73
C MET A 182 11.51 15.05 -4.48
N ASN A 183 12.55 15.87 -4.62
CA ASN A 183 13.82 15.37 -5.16
C ASN A 183 14.51 14.41 -4.18
N GLU A 184 15.54 13.71 -4.65
CA GLU A 184 16.24 12.67 -3.87
C GLU A 184 16.75 13.20 -2.53
N ALA A 185 17.48 14.31 -2.54
CA ALA A 185 18.05 14.91 -1.33
C ALA A 185 16.98 15.41 -0.34
N GLN A 186 15.87 15.96 -0.84
CA GLN A 186 14.73 16.35 0.01
C GLN A 186 14.09 15.13 0.67
N LEU A 187 13.91 14.04 -0.09
CA LEU A 187 13.35 12.82 0.46
C LEU A 187 14.27 12.21 1.50
N ASP A 188 15.56 12.08 1.24
CA ASP A 188 16.54 11.53 2.19
C ASP A 188 16.57 12.32 3.49
N LEU A 189 16.44 13.65 3.38
CA LEU A 189 16.32 14.52 4.55
C LEU A 189 15.02 14.24 5.34
N GLU A 190 13.88 14.05 4.65
CA GLU A 190 12.62 13.72 5.32
C GLU A 190 12.61 12.31 5.91
N ILE A 191 13.22 11.32 5.23
CA ILE A 191 13.46 9.98 5.76
C ILE A 191 14.26 10.10 7.05
N ARG A 192 15.38 10.82 7.05
CA ARG A 192 16.22 11.00 8.23
C ARG A 192 15.51 11.69 9.40
N LYS A 193 14.59 12.61 9.13
CA LYS A 193 13.82 13.31 10.18
C LYS A 193 12.70 12.47 10.78
N ARG A 194 12.11 11.56 9.99
CA ARG A 194 10.84 10.89 10.31
C ARG A 194 11.01 9.40 10.62
N ALA A 195 12.04 8.78 10.08
CA ALA A 195 12.35 7.39 10.32
C ALA A 195 12.52 7.12 11.81
N ILE A 196 12.12 5.92 12.23
CA ILE A 196 12.38 5.46 13.59
C ILE A 196 13.89 5.41 13.82
N GLN A 197 14.32 5.86 15.01
CA GLN A 197 15.74 5.81 15.38
C GLN A 197 16.18 4.38 15.63
N MET A 198 17.40 4.04 15.21
CA MET A 198 17.99 2.74 15.50
C MET A 198 18.63 2.74 16.90
N VAL A 199 18.78 1.57 17.52
CA VAL A 199 19.46 1.44 18.83
C VAL A 199 20.98 1.70 18.70
N ASP A 200 21.56 1.38 17.54
CA ASP A 200 23.00 1.42 17.27
C ASP A 200 23.40 2.53 16.29
N ASP A 201 23.04 3.77 16.61
CA ASP A 201 23.50 4.95 15.87
C ASP A 201 24.97 5.34 16.23
N ARG A 202 25.73 4.47 16.92
CA ARG A 202 27.03 4.81 17.56
C ARG A 202 28.26 4.08 17.00
N ASP A 203 28.10 2.98 16.27
CA ASP A 203 29.24 2.21 15.74
C ASP A 203 29.47 2.38 14.23
N VAL A 204 28.83 3.37 13.61
CA VAL A 204 29.16 3.74 12.23
C VAL A 204 30.12 4.91 12.23
N GLU A 205 31.27 4.72 11.56
CA GLU A 205 32.24 5.77 11.31
C GLU A 205 31.53 7.06 10.90
N GLU A 206 32.01 8.19 11.38
CA GLU A 206 31.45 9.53 11.22
C GLU A 206 31.08 9.80 9.73
N GLY A 207 29.85 9.45 9.32
CA GLY A 207 29.43 9.52 7.92
C GLY A 207 28.40 8.48 7.45
N GLU A 208 28.34 7.29 8.03
CA GLU A 208 27.45 6.21 7.55
C GLU A 208 26.28 5.93 8.51
N LEU A 209 25.25 6.77 8.58
CA LEU A 209 24.08 6.38 9.40
C LEU A 209 23.32 5.22 8.74
N LYS A 210 23.34 4.04 9.36
CA LYS A 210 22.52 2.89 8.95
C LYS A 210 21.06 3.17 9.32
N GLY A 211 20.27 3.62 8.34
CA GLY A 211 18.83 3.84 8.51
C GLY A 211 18.04 2.53 8.58
N PRO A 212 16.73 2.58 8.90
CA PRO A 212 15.89 1.39 8.96
C PRO A 212 15.51 0.82 7.58
N PHE A 213 16.06 1.36 6.50
CA PHE A 213 15.71 1.02 5.12
C PHE A 213 16.95 0.47 4.39
N ASP A 214 16.90 -0.80 3.99
CA ASP A 214 17.97 -1.42 3.21
C ASP A 214 17.83 -1.14 1.70
N VAL A 215 16.60 -0.87 1.23
CA VAL A 215 16.27 -0.77 -0.21
C VAL A 215 15.59 0.53 -0.62
N PHE A 216 15.10 1.34 0.33
CA PHE A 216 14.32 2.55 0.05
C PHE A 216 15.08 3.82 0.43
N ASP A 217 15.31 4.67 -0.57
CA ASP A 217 16.03 5.95 -0.49
C ASP A 217 15.51 6.94 -1.54
N GLY A 218 16.09 8.14 -1.58
CA GLY A 218 15.85 9.18 -2.57
C GLY A 218 15.87 8.67 -4.02
N PRO A 219 16.97 8.06 -4.48
CA PRO A 219 17.08 7.48 -5.81
C PRO A 219 16.00 6.43 -6.12
N THR A 220 15.73 5.51 -5.19
CA THR A 220 14.68 4.50 -5.33
C THR A 220 13.32 5.16 -5.54
N MET A 221 12.94 6.11 -4.68
CA MET A 221 11.67 6.81 -4.82
C MET A 221 11.59 7.61 -6.12
N ALA A 222 12.71 8.12 -6.65
CA ALA A 222 12.72 8.79 -7.94
C ALA A 222 12.25 7.88 -9.08
N THR A 223 12.51 6.57 -8.98
CA THR A 223 12.02 5.58 -9.94
C THR A 223 10.50 5.37 -9.85
N TYR A 224 9.90 5.55 -8.67
CA TYR A 224 8.45 5.36 -8.44
C TYR A 224 7.60 6.56 -8.88
N ARG A 225 8.22 7.69 -9.20
CA ARG A 225 7.50 8.89 -9.66
C ARG A 225 6.90 8.72 -11.05
N PHE A 226 7.47 7.82 -11.84
CA PHE A 226 7.07 7.61 -13.22
C PHE A 226 6.48 6.22 -13.38
N PRO A 227 5.31 6.09 -14.05
CA PRO A 227 4.78 4.77 -14.38
C PRO A 227 5.79 4.02 -15.25
N SER A 228 5.80 2.69 -15.15
CA SER A 228 6.63 1.84 -16.02
C SER A 228 6.33 2.07 -17.49
N LYS A 229 7.24 1.69 -18.40
CA LYS A 229 7.03 1.88 -19.85
C LYS A 229 5.76 1.19 -20.35
N HIS A 230 5.47 0.01 -19.82
CA HIS A 230 4.21 -0.68 -20.06
C HIS A 230 3.03 0.18 -19.59
N ALA A 231 3.11 0.70 -18.36
CA ALA A 231 2.10 1.58 -17.81
C ALA A 231 1.91 2.91 -18.57
N GLN A 232 2.96 3.45 -19.19
CA GLN A 232 2.92 4.67 -20.00
C GLN A 232 2.21 4.45 -21.36
N GLN A 233 2.36 3.28 -21.98
CA GLN A 233 1.61 2.94 -23.21
C GLN A 233 0.09 3.01 -23.00
N ARG A 234 -0.39 2.82 -21.75
CA ARG A 234 -1.81 3.00 -21.36
C ARG A 234 -2.31 4.43 -21.54
N GLN A 235 -1.47 5.44 -21.28
CA GLN A 235 -1.87 6.86 -21.30
C GLN A 235 -1.82 7.48 -22.70
N GLY A 236 -1.08 6.89 -23.64
CA GLY A 236 -0.87 7.42 -25.01
C GLY A 236 -2.09 7.40 -25.93
N SER A 237 -3.25 6.91 -25.48
CA SER A 237 -4.49 6.85 -26.27
C SER A 237 -5.58 7.84 -25.80
N SER A 238 -5.31 8.64 -24.76
CA SER A 238 -6.20 9.74 -24.32
C SER A 238 -5.52 11.09 -24.57
N PRO A 239 -6.01 11.92 -25.51
CA PRO A 239 -5.49 13.26 -25.71
C PRO A 239 -6.06 14.19 -24.64
N GLN A 240 -5.50 14.17 -23.44
CA GLN A 240 -5.68 15.24 -22.46
C GLN A 240 -4.50 15.27 -21.49
N GLY A 241 -3.72 16.34 -21.62
CA GLY A 241 -2.46 16.55 -20.93
C GLY A 241 -2.61 16.56 -19.42
N TYR A 242 -1.75 15.80 -18.76
CA TYR A 242 -1.41 15.94 -17.35
C TYR A 242 0.10 15.80 -17.18
N TYR A 243 0.84 16.72 -17.80
CA TYR A 243 2.23 17.01 -17.45
C TYR A 243 2.49 18.50 -17.68
N THR A 244 2.05 19.32 -16.73
CA THR A 244 2.61 20.64 -16.39
C THR A 244 2.39 20.88 -14.92
#